data_AF-A0A858C156-F1
#
_entry.id   AF-A0A858C156-F1
#
_cell.length_a   1.000
_cell.length_b   1.000
_cell.length_c   1.000
_cell.angle_alpha   90.00
_cell.angle_beta   90.00
_cell.angle_gamma   90.00
#
_symmetry.space_group_name_H-M   'P 1'
#
loop_
_entity.id
_entity.type
_entity.pdbx_description
1 polymer ?
#
loop_
_entity_poly.entity_id
_entity_poly.type
_entity_poly.pdbx_seq_one_letter_code
_entity_poly.pdbx_strand_id
1 'polypeptide(L)' 'MNINNDVDLGDMKSRDVGNLISKSLVDIGKEVANDSNPGETTDYGDLPSRALPEMGKQAFANYADKQGAE' A
#
# COMPACT_ATOMS: atom_id res chain seq x y z
N MET A 1 19.51 7.27 6.98
CA MET A 1 19.35 7.33 5.51
C MET A 1 18.11 8.13 5.23
N ASN A 2 18.25 9.31 4.64
CA ASN A 2 17.10 10.15 4.27
C ASN A 2 16.55 9.60 2.95
N ILE A 3 15.44 8.87 2.99
CA ILE A 3 14.80 8.32 1.80
C ILE A 3 13.88 9.40 1.22
N ASN A 4 14.48 10.44 0.64
CA ASN A 4 13.76 11.29 -0.30
C ASN A 4 13.68 10.50 -1.61
N ASN A 5 12.75 9.55 -1.69
CA ASN A 5 12.40 8.91 -2.96
C ASN A 5 11.59 9.93 -3.77
N ASP A 6 12.29 10.84 -4.44
CA ASP A 6 11.76 11.67 -5.52
C ASP A 6 11.47 10.72 -6.70
N VAL A 7 10.32 10.05 -6.65
CA VAL A 7 9.89 9.16 -7.73
C VAL A 7 9.41 10.05 -8.87
N ASP A 8 10.28 10.28 -9.85
CA ASP A 8 9.91 10.98 -11.08
C ASP A 8 9.00 10.09 -11.95
N LEU A 9 7.71 10.42 -11.97
CA LEU A 9 6.70 9.73 -12.75
C LEU A 9 6.61 10.26 -14.19
N GLY A 10 7.28 11.37 -14.54
CA GLY A 10 7.14 12.07 -15.82
C GLY A 10 7.58 11.23 -17.02
N ASP A 11 8.64 10.44 -16.85
CA ASP A 11 9.21 9.57 -17.89
C ASP A 11 8.79 8.09 -17.76
N MET A 12 8.01 7.75 -16.73
CA MET A 12 7.59 6.36 -16.50
C MET A 12 6.48 5.95 -17.45
N LYS A 13 6.57 4.72 -17.99
CA LYS A 13 5.45 4.18 -18.77
C LYS A 13 4.28 3.91 -17.84
N SER A 14 3.05 4.04 -18.34
CA SER A 14 1.82 3.82 -17.56
C SER A 14 1.76 2.44 -16.90
N ARG A 15 2.37 1.41 -17.53
CA ARG A 15 2.51 0.07 -16.94
C ARG A 15 3.38 0.07 -15.69
N ASP A 16 4.48 0.82 -15.72
CA ASP A 16 5.43 0.88 -14.62
C ASP A 16 4.83 1.69 -13.45
N VAL A 17 4.07 2.74 -13.76
CA VAL A 17 3.26 3.48 -12.77
C VAL A 17 2.20 2.57 -12.14
N GLY A 18 1.45 1.80 -12.96
CA GLY A 18 0.47 0.84 -12.45
C GLY A 18 1.07 -0.24 -11.56
N ASN A 19 2.26 -0.73 -11.92
CA ASN A 19 3.02 -1.68 -11.09
C ASN A 19 3.49 -1.05 -9.77
N LEU A 20 3.93 0.21 -9.80
CA LEU A 20 4.34 0.94 -8.61
C LEU A 20 3.15 1.09 -7.65
N ILE A 21 2.01 1.60 -8.14
CA ILE A 21 0.79 1.75 -7.35
C ILE A 21 0.36 0.40 -6.76
N SER A 22 0.40 -0.66 -7.56
CA SER A 22 0.02 -2.01 -7.10
C SER A 22 0.94 -2.49 -5.97
N LYS A 23 2.25 -2.24 -6.04
CA LYS A 23 3.19 -2.54 -4.96
C LYS A 23 2.92 -1.71 -3.71
N SER A 24 2.72 -0.41 -3.88
CA SER A 24 2.40 0.49 -2.75
C SER A 24 1.14 0.04 -2.01
N LEU A 25 0.09 -0.38 -2.73
CA LEU A 25 -1.13 -0.91 -2.11
C LEU A 25 -0.87 -2.21 -1.33
N VAL A 26 -0.01 -3.10 -1.84
CA VAL A 26 0.39 -4.30 -1.11
C VAL A 26 1.13 -3.95 0.18
N ASP A 27 2.05 -2.99 0.12
CA ASP A 27 2.85 -2.58 1.28
C ASP A 27 1.97 -1.92 2.35
N ILE A 28 1.04 -1.04 1.96
CA ILE A 28 0.03 -0.47 2.87
C ILE A 28 -0.83 -1.59 3.49
N GLY A 29 -1.27 -2.57 2.68
CA GLY A 29 -2.05 -3.71 3.18
C GLY A 29 -1.31 -4.56 4.21
N LYS A 30 0.01 -4.72 4.06
CA LYS A 30 0.85 -5.42 5.06
C LYS A 30 0.96 -4.63 6.36
N GLU A 31 1.11 -3.31 6.26
CA GLU A 31 1.14 -2.43 7.42
C GLU A 31 -0.15 -2.54 8.23
N VAL A 32 -1.30 -2.48 7.57
CA VAL A 32 -2.63 -2.65 8.20
C VAL A 32 -2.77 -4.02 8.86
N ALA A 33 -2.34 -5.08 8.18
CA ALA A 33 -2.43 -6.45 8.72
C ALA A 33 -1.54 -6.64 9.96
N ASN A 34 -0.35 -6.04 9.96
CA ASN A 34 0.56 -6.05 11.11
C ASN A 34 0.04 -5.19 12.27
N ASP A 35 -0.53 -4.01 11.98
CA ASP A 35 -1.09 -3.13 13.01
C ASP A 35 -2.29 -3.80 13.72
N SER A 36 -3.05 -4.60 12.97
CA SER A 36 -4.18 -5.37 13.52
C SER A 36 -3.74 -6.54 14.42
N ASN A 37 -2.52 -7.07 14.24
CA ASN A 37 -1.98 -8.20 15.02
C ASN A 37 -0.56 -7.88 15.51
N PRO A 38 -0.41 -6.94 16.46
CA PRO A 38 0.89 -6.49 16.90
C PRO A 38 1.63 -7.62 17.64
N GLY A 39 2.79 -8.02 17.12
CA GLY A 39 3.65 -9.04 17.72
C GLY A 39 3.46 -10.46 17.19
N GLU A 40 2.52 -10.67 16.25
CA GLU A 40 2.44 -11.91 15.49
C GLU A 40 3.08 -11.75 14.11
N THR A 41 3.79 -12.78 13.67
CA THR A 41 4.31 -12.82 12.30
C THR A 41 3.14 -13.09 11.36
N THR A 42 2.63 -12.07 10.71
CA THR A 42 1.55 -12.23 9.72
C THR A 42 2.07 -13.08 8.54
N ASP A 43 1.52 -14.28 8.37
CA ASP A 43 1.83 -15.11 7.20
C ASP A 43 1.01 -14.65 5.99
N TYR A 44 1.66 -13.85 5.15
CA TYR A 44 1.07 -13.35 3.91
C TYR A 44 0.91 -14.40 2.82
N GLY A 45 1.52 -15.59 2.97
CA GLY A 45 1.46 -16.68 2.00
C GLY A 45 0.11 -17.40 1.98
N ASP A 46 -0.61 -17.39 3.09
CA ASP A 46 -1.95 -18.01 3.22
C ASP A 46 -3.07 -17.05 2.78
N LEU A 47 -2.77 -15.75 2.70
CA LEU A 47 -3.75 -14.76 2.29
C LEU A 47 -4.09 -14.91 0.79
N PRO A 48 -5.38 -14.73 0.41
CA PRO A 48 -5.76 -14.60 -0.99
C PRO A 48 -4.89 -13.55 -1.68
N SER A 49 -4.47 -13.78 -2.93
CA SER A 49 -3.55 -12.87 -3.64
C SER A 49 -4.07 -11.43 -3.76
N ARG A 50 -5.37 -11.19 -3.56
CA ARG A 50 -6.02 -9.88 -3.58
C ARG A 50 -6.22 -9.26 -2.20
N ALA A 51 -6.06 -10.00 -1.11
CA ALA A 51 -6.35 -9.52 0.24
C ALA A 51 -5.49 -8.31 0.63
N LEU A 52 -4.17 -8.39 0.46
CA LEU A 52 -3.26 -7.27 0.76
C LEU A 52 -3.56 -6.03 -0.11
N PRO A 53 -3.67 -6.13 -1.45
CA PRO A 53 -4.10 -5.00 -2.28
C PRO A 53 -5.44 -4.40 -1.87
N GLU A 54 -6.43 -5.22 -1.48
CA GLU A 54 -7.76 -4.73 -1.09
C GLU A 54 -7.73 -4.02 0.26
N MET A 55 -7.05 -4.56 1.26
CA MET A 55 -6.83 -3.88 2.54
C MET A 55 -6.09 -2.55 2.35
N GLY A 56 -5.04 -2.54 1.50
CA GLY A 56 -4.32 -1.32 1.17
C GLY A 56 -5.19 -0.26 0.49
N LYS A 57 -6.06 -0.67 -0.43
CA LYS A 57 -7.03 0.25 -1.07
C LYS A 57 -8.00 0.84 -0.06
N GLN A 58 -8.53 0.03 0.85
CA GLN A 58 -9.45 0.50 1.88
C GLN A 58 -8.76 1.49 2.83
N ALA A 59 -7.55 1.18 3.29
CA ALA A 59 -6.78 2.07 4.14
C ALA A 59 -6.43 3.39 3.44
N PHE A 60 -6.02 3.33 2.17
CA PHE A 60 -5.76 4.53 1.38
C PHE A 60 -7.03 5.35 1.14
N ALA A 61 -8.17 4.72 0.84
CA ALA A 61 -9.45 5.40 0.69
C ALA A 61 -9.87 6.10 1.99
N ASN A 62 -9.71 5.42 3.13
CA ASN A 62 -9.99 6.00 4.45
C ASN A 62 -9.06 7.19 4.77
N TYR A 63 -7.78 7.11 4.37
CA TYR A 63 -6.84 8.22 4.49
C TYR A 63 -7.22 9.40 3.60
N ALA A 64 -7.54 9.14 2.33
CA ALA A 64 -7.94 10.18 1.38
C ALA A 64 -9.25 10.87 1.77
N ASP A 65 -10.22 10.11 2.31
CA ASP A 65 -11.48 10.65 2.83
C ASP A 65 -11.24 11.56 4.04
N LYS A 66 -10.39 11.13 4.98
CA LYS A 66 -10.00 11.95 6.15
C LYS A 66 -9.30 13.25 5.76
N GLN A 67 -8.43 13.23 4.75
CA GLN A 67 -7.73 14.41 4.25
C GLN A 67 -8.63 15.32 3.38
N GLY A 68 -9.70 14.79 2.79
CA GLY A 68 -10.68 15.55 2.01
C GLY A 68 -11.79 16.21 2.85
N ALA A 69 -11.86 15.88 4.14
CA ALA A 69 -12.78 16.45 5.11
C ALA A 69 -12.19 17.64 5.91
N GLU A 70 -10.97 18.08 5.55
CA GLU A 70 -10.25 19.23 6.14
C GLU A 70 -10.32 20.48 5.27
#